data_AF-A0A4W3J705-F1
#
_entry.id   AF-A0A4W3J705-F1
#
_cell.length_a   1.000
_cell.length_b   1.000
_cell.length_c   1.000
_cell.angle_alpha   90.00
_cell.angle_beta   90.00
_cell.angle_gamma   90.00
#
_symmetry.space_group_name_H-M   'P 1'
#
loop_
_entity.id
_entity.type
_entity.pdbx_description
1 polymer ?
#
loop_
_entity_poly.entity_id
_entity_poly.type
_entity_poly.pdbx_seq_one_letter_code
_entity_poly.pdbx_strand_id
1 'polypeptide(L)'
;MLNCNPGYHLKGRKVIECEVDGVWSGEDEKERCEIIVCGELPSPPNGNKIGTLITYGATAIFTCNTGYTLAGSHFRECQANGLWSGSETRCLGMYQKQLTSDEMCCTA
;
A
#
# COMPACT_ATOMS: atom_id res chain seq x y z
N MET A 1 -14.03 7.52 26.47
CA MET A 1 -13.83 6.61 25.32
C MET A 1 -12.68 7.16 24.52
N LEU A 2 -11.65 6.34 24.25
CA LEU A 2 -10.56 6.76 23.37
C LEU A 2 -11.07 6.70 21.92
N ASN A 3 -11.08 7.83 21.24
CA ASN A 3 -11.39 7.93 19.82
C ASN A 3 -10.10 8.30 19.09
N CYS A 4 -9.72 7.48 18.10
CA CYS A 4 -8.54 7.73 17.30
C CYS A 4 -8.82 8.74 16.19
N ASN A 5 -7.81 9.53 15.84
CA ASN A 5 -7.86 10.42 14.68
C ASN A 5 -8.00 9.60 13.38
N PRO A 6 -8.53 10.18 12.29
CA PRO A 6 -8.55 9.53 10.99
C PRO A 6 -7.16 9.04 10.58
N GLY A 7 -7.08 7.80 10.08
CA GLY A 7 -5.80 7.17 9.74
C GLY A 7 -5.13 6.41 10.89
N TYR A 8 -5.78 6.32 12.04
CA TYR A 8 -5.33 5.54 13.19
C TYR A 8 -6.42 4.55 13.62
N HIS A 9 -6.01 3.40 14.13
CA HIS A 9 -6.90 2.37 14.68
C HIS A 9 -6.57 2.12 16.16
N LEU A 10 -7.60 1.80 16.94
CA LEU A 10 -7.47 1.48 18.35
C LEU A 10 -6.90 0.07 18.51
N LYS A 11 -5.85 -0.06 19.30
CA LYS A 11 -5.25 -1.36 19.64
C LYS A 11 -4.87 -1.39 21.11
N GLY A 12 -4.93 -2.57 21.71
CA GLY A 12 -4.63 -2.80 23.12
C GLY A 12 -5.88 -3.12 23.95
N ARG A 13 -5.69 -3.27 25.26
CA ARG A 13 -6.73 -3.60 26.24
C ARG A 13 -7.32 -2.35 26.86
N LYS A 14 -8.65 -2.36 26.96
CA LYS A 14 -9.45 -1.30 27.58
C LYS A 14 -9.30 -1.23 29.10
N VAL A 15 -9.07 -2.39 29.71
CA VAL A 15 -8.95 -2.55 31.16
C VAL A 15 -7.64 -3.25 31.44
N ILE A 16 -6.86 -2.66 32.32
CA ILE A 16 -5.66 -3.22 32.92
C ILE A 16 -5.94 -3.39 34.41
N GLU A 17 -5.40 -4.44 35.01
CA GLU A 17 -5.62 -4.78 36.41
C GLU A 17 -4.31 -4.69 37.18
N CYS A 18 -4.35 -4.21 38.43
CA CYS A 18 -3.16 -4.20 39.27
C CYS A 18 -2.92 -5.62 39.80
N GLU A 19 -1.75 -6.18 39.51
CA GLU A 19 -1.32 -7.49 40.00
C GLU A 19 -0.79 -7.38 41.43
N VAL A 20 -0.61 -8.55 42.09
CA VAL A 20 -0.25 -8.64 43.51
C VAL A 20 1.16 -8.08 43.81
N ASP A 21 2.01 -8.02 42.79
CA ASP A 21 3.34 -7.42 42.85
C ASP A 21 3.33 -5.88 42.66
N GLY A 22 2.16 -5.28 42.45
CA GLY A 22 1.97 -3.84 42.24
C GLY A 22 2.21 -3.39 40.79
N VAL A 23 2.38 -4.33 39.85
CA VAL A 23 2.53 -4.05 38.41
C VAL A 23 1.16 -4.11 37.73
N TRP A 24 0.92 -3.24 36.75
CA TRP A 24 -0.31 -3.32 35.97
C TRP A 24 -0.20 -4.42 34.90
N SER A 25 -1.19 -5.32 34.87
CA SER A 25 -1.28 -6.39 33.90
C SER A 25 -1.39 -5.81 32.48
N GLY A 26 -0.38 -6.10 31.65
CA GLY A 26 -0.34 -5.64 30.26
C GLY A 26 -0.25 -4.12 30.11
N GLU A 27 0.52 -3.42 30.95
CA GLU A 27 0.80 -1.98 30.80
C GLU A 27 1.29 -1.63 29.38
N ASP A 28 2.13 -2.48 28.79
CA ASP A 28 2.61 -2.36 27.41
C ASP A 28 1.50 -2.56 26.35
N GLU A 29 0.39 -3.17 26.72
CA GLU A 29 -0.79 -3.46 25.88
C GLU A 29 -1.96 -2.51 26.14
N LYS A 30 -1.77 -1.42 26.90
CA LYS A 30 -2.82 -0.41 27.10
C LYS A 30 -3.33 0.13 25.75
N GLU A 31 -4.64 0.45 25.71
CA GLU A 31 -5.28 1.12 24.57
C GLU A 31 -4.45 2.32 24.06
N ARG A 32 -3.99 2.23 22.80
CA ARG A 32 -3.30 3.29 22.07
C ARG A 32 -3.81 3.34 20.63
N CYS A 33 -3.67 4.51 20.02
CA CYS A 33 -3.97 4.70 18.61
C CYS A 33 -2.71 4.43 17.78
N GLU A 34 -2.73 3.37 16.97
CA GLU A 34 -1.66 3.05 16.03
C GLU A 34 -2.02 3.52 14.63
N ILE A 35 -1.05 4.08 13.90
CA ILE A 35 -1.26 4.52 12.52
C ILE A 35 -1.58 3.32 11.62
N ILE A 36 -2.48 3.51 10.66
CA ILE A 36 -2.85 2.48 9.70
C ILE A 36 -1.71 2.28 8.70
N VAL A 37 -1.47 1.01 8.35
CA VAL A 37 -0.42 0.59 7.42
C VAL A 37 -1.07 -0.18 6.27
N CYS A 38 -0.84 0.26 5.02
CA CYS A 38 -1.44 -0.35 3.82
C CYS A 38 -0.60 -1.47 3.20
N GLY A 39 0.61 -1.70 3.73
CA GLY A 39 1.57 -2.67 3.20
C GLY A 39 2.42 -2.12 2.04
N GLU A 40 3.42 -2.88 1.64
CA GLU A 40 4.35 -2.50 0.57
C GLU A 40 3.73 -2.67 -0.81
N LEU A 41 3.94 -1.66 -1.67
CA LEU A 41 3.65 -1.77 -3.10
C LEU A 41 4.90 -2.26 -3.85
N PRO A 42 4.80 -3.28 -4.71
CA PRO A 42 5.93 -3.70 -5.52
C PRO A 42 6.27 -2.65 -6.59
N SER A 43 7.53 -2.59 -6.99
CA SER A 43 7.93 -1.83 -8.18
C SER A 43 7.53 -2.60 -9.44
N PRO A 44 6.92 -1.93 -10.43
CA PRO A 44 6.52 -2.60 -11.67
C PRO A 44 7.76 -3.03 -12.47
N PRO A 45 7.76 -4.24 -13.06
CA PRO A 45 8.79 -4.63 -14.02
C PRO A 45 8.85 -3.61 -15.16
N ASN A 46 10.05 -3.26 -15.63
CA ASN A 46 10.26 -2.23 -16.65
C ASN A 46 9.67 -0.85 -16.29
N GLY A 47 9.59 -0.56 -15.00
CA GLY A 47 9.21 0.74 -14.47
C GLY A 47 9.85 1.00 -13.12
N ASN A 48 9.43 2.09 -12.49
CA ASN A 48 9.93 2.55 -11.21
C ASN A 48 8.77 2.93 -10.29
N LYS A 49 9.00 2.78 -8.98
CA LYS A 49 8.13 3.29 -7.91
C LYS A 49 8.90 4.35 -7.14
N ILE A 50 8.28 5.51 -6.97
CA ILE A 50 8.75 6.60 -6.11
C ILE A 50 7.84 6.64 -4.89
N GLY A 51 8.43 6.65 -3.69
CA GLY A 51 7.74 6.58 -2.41
C GLY A 51 8.07 5.29 -1.65
N THR A 52 8.48 5.44 -0.39
CA THR A 52 8.95 4.36 0.48
C THR A 52 8.08 4.15 1.72
N LEU A 53 7.21 5.12 2.04
CA LEU A 53 6.31 5.01 3.19
C LEU A 53 5.07 4.18 2.83
N ILE A 54 4.53 3.51 3.84
CA ILE A 54 3.38 2.60 3.72
C ILE A 54 2.25 2.90 4.71
N THR A 55 2.36 4.01 5.44
CA THR A 55 1.37 4.44 6.44
C THR A 55 0.29 5.31 5.81
N TYR A 56 -0.83 5.50 6.52
CA TYR A 56 -1.91 6.39 6.10
C TYR A 56 -1.41 7.75 5.58
N GLY A 57 -1.93 8.17 4.43
CA GLY A 57 -1.53 9.39 3.72
C GLY A 57 -0.21 9.30 2.95
N ALA A 58 0.50 8.16 3.03
CA ALA A 58 1.66 7.92 2.17
C ALA A 58 1.23 7.82 0.70
N THR A 59 2.10 8.29 -0.18
CA THR A 59 1.85 8.32 -1.63
C THR A 59 2.94 7.59 -2.39
N ALA A 60 2.54 6.83 -3.41
CA ALA A 60 3.42 6.17 -4.35
C ALA A 60 3.13 6.64 -5.78
N ILE A 61 4.18 7.03 -6.50
CA ILE A 61 4.12 7.43 -7.92
C ILE A 61 4.83 6.38 -8.75
N PHE A 62 4.23 5.96 -9.84
CA PHE A 62 4.79 4.95 -10.72
C PHE A 62 5.13 5.53 -12.09
N THR A 63 6.25 5.11 -12.66
CA THR A 63 6.64 5.48 -14.02
C THR A 63 7.09 4.24 -14.78
N CYS A 64 6.90 4.23 -16.11
CA CYS A 64 7.40 3.16 -16.97
C CYS A 64 8.65 3.62 -17.72
N ASN A 65 9.56 2.69 -17.96
CA ASN A 65 10.75 2.94 -18.76
C ASN A 65 10.36 3.19 -20.23
N THR A 66 11.26 3.81 -20.99
CA THR A 66 11.07 4.08 -22.43
C THR A 66 10.69 2.80 -23.19
N GLY A 67 9.66 2.88 -24.04
CA GLY A 67 9.14 1.74 -24.81
C GLY A 67 8.04 0.92 -24.11
N TYR A 68 7.66 1.31 -22.88
CA TYR A 68 6.56 0.73 -22.12
C TYR A 68 5.48 1.77 -21.82
N THR A 69 4.23 1.32 -21.76
CA THR A 69 3.07 2.14 -21.40
C THR A 69 2.51 1.70 -20.05
N LEU A 70 2.14 2.67 -19.21
CA LEU A 70 1.57 2.42 -17.91
C LEU A 70 0.11 2.00 -18.04
N ALA A 71 -0.21 0.83 -17.51
CA ALA A 71 -1.56 0.34 -17.31
C ALA A 71 -1.88 0.32 -15.80
N GLY A 72 -3.04 0.85 -15.42
CA GLY A 72 -3.46 0.98 -14.03
C GLY A 72 -3.21 2.39 -13.48
N SER A 73 -2.93 2.51 -12.18
CA SER A 73 -2.82 3.81 -11.52
C SER A 73 -1.39 4.34 -11.53
N HIS A 74 -1.23 5.59 -11.99
CA HIS A 74 0.06 6.30 -11.98
C HIS A 74 0.43 6.85 -10.59
N PHE A 75 -0.58 6.99 -9.73
CA PHE A 75 -0.49 7.49 -8.37
C PHE A 75 -1.39 6.64 -7.47
N ARG A 76 -0.89 6.28 -6.28
CA ARG A 76 -1.64 5.54 -5.26
C ARG A 76 -1.37 6.15 -3.89
N GLU A 77 -2.40 6.19 -3.05
CA GLU A 77 -2.36 6.75 -1.69
C GLU A 77 -2.85 5.72 -0.67
N CYS A 78 -2.19 5.63 0.48
CA CYS A 78 -2.61 4.75 1.56
C CYS A 78 -3.81 5.34 2.31
N GLN A 79 -4.95 4.66 2.24
CA GLN A 79 -6.22 5.15 2.75
C GLN A 79 -6.52 4.65 4.17
N ALA A 80 -7.52 5.26 4.82
CA ALA A 80 -7.92 4.92 6.20
C ALA A 80 -8.54 3.52 6.35
N ASN A 81 -8.78 2.80 5.25
CA ASN A 81 -9.21 1.41 5.26
C ASN A 81 -8.02 0.43 5.27
N GLY A 82 -6.77 0.92 5.28
CA GLY A 82 -5.58 0.08 5.19
C GLY A 82 -5.31 -0.46 3.78
N LEU A 83 -5.92 0.14 2.75
CA LEU A 83 -5.70 -0.22 1.36
C LEU A 83 -5.13 0.96 0.58
N TRP A 84 -4.30 0.65 -0.41
CA TRP A 84 -3.84 1.63 -1.38
C TRP A 84 -4.92 1.94 -2.41
N SER A 85 -5.15 3.22 -2.66
CA SER A 85 -6.08 3.69 -3.69
C SER A 85 -5.69 3.22 -5.09
N GLY A 86 -6.64 3.28 -6.01
CA GLY A 86 -6.42 2.93 -7.41
C GLY A 86 -6.20 1.43 -7.65
N SER A 87 -5.67 1.08 -8.82
CA SER A 87 -5.39 -0.28 -9.24
C SER A 87 -3.89 -0.54 -9.31
N GLU A 88 -3.52 -1.82 -9.33
CA GLU A 88 -2.14 -2.25 -9.57
C GLU A 88 -1.58 -1.63 -10.86
N THR A 89 -0.33 -1.17 -10.79
CA THR A 89 0.39 -0.56 -11.91
C THR A 89 1.22 -1.63 -12.63
N ARG A 90 1.05 -1.73 -13.95
CA ARG A 90 1.85 -2.59 -14.82
C ARG A 90 2.42 -1.79 -15.98
N CYS A 91 3.66 -2.06 -16.35
CA CYS A 91 4.28 -1.49 -17.54
C CYS A 91 4.22 -2.51 -18.68
N LEU A 92 3.42 -2.22 -19.70
CA LEU A 92 3.20 -3.09 -20.84
C LEU A 92 4.04 -2.60 -22.01
N GLY A 93 4.82 -3.49 -22.62
CA GLY A 93 5.65 -3.14 -23.76
C GLY A 93 4.79 -2.85 -24.99
N MET A 94 5.14 -1.82 -25.75
CA MET A 94 4.38 -1.44 -26.96
C MET A 94 4.40 -2.53 -28.06
N TYR A 95 5.24 -3.55 -27.93
CA TYR A 95 5.35 -4.69 -28.86
C TYR A 95 4.60 -5.95 -28.41
N GLN A 96 3.87 -5.94 -27.30
CA GLN A 96 3.09 -7.09 -26.86
C GLN A 96 1.65 -7.04 -27.37
N LYS A 97 1.48 -7.02 -28.70
CA LYS A 97 0.28 -7.66 -29.27
C LYS A 97 0.49 -9.16 -29.13
N GLN A 98 -0.55 -9.85 -28.65
CA GLN A 98 -0.59 -11.28 -28.39
C GLN A 98 0.25 -12.10 -29.38
N LEU A 99 1.18 -12.90 -28.86
CA LEU A 99 1.64 -14.11 -29.54
C LEU A 99 0.48 -15.12 -29.51
N THR A 100 -0.54 -14.89 -30.32
CA THR A 100 -1.42 -15.96 -30.81
C THR A 100 -1.00 -16.22 -32.24
N SER A 101 -0.66 -17.47 -32.50
CA SER A 101 0.14 -17.98 -33.61
C SER A 101 -0.55 -17.92 -34.98
N ASP A 102 -0.86 -16.74 -35.51
CA ASP A 102 -0.93 -16.44 -36.95
C ASP A 102 -1.20 -14.94 -37.16
N GLU A 103 -0.55 -14.37 -38.17
CA GLU A 103 -0.56 -12.95 -38.62
C GLU A 103 0.42 -11.97 -37.92
N MET A 104 1.67 -12.00 -38.40
CA MET A 104 2.51 -10.80 -38.47
C MET A 104 1.79 -9.75 -39.32
N CYS A 105 1.53 -8.57 -38.75
CA CYS A 105 1.39 -7.37 -39.57
C CYS A 105 2.14 -6.20 -38.90
N CYS A 106 3.39 -6.02 -39.31
CA CYS A 106 3.97 -4.70 -39.47
C CYS A 106 4.03 -4.46 -40.99
N THR A 107 3.20 -3.58 -41.51
CA THR A 107 3.37 -3.05 -42.87
C THR A 107 3.90 -1.62 -42.76
N ALA A 108 5.04 -1.44 -43.45
CA ALA A 108 5.73 -0.22 -43.91
C ALA A 108 5.81 0.99 -42.98
#